data_AF-A0A7M3XXR8-F1
#
_entry.id   AF-A0A7M3XXR8-F1
#
_cell.length_a   1.000
_cell.length_b   1.000
_cell.length_c   1.000
_cell.angle_alpha   90.00
_cell.angle_beta   90.00
_cell.angle_gamma   90.00
#
_symmetry.space_group_name_H-M   'P 1'
#
loop_
_entity.id
_entity.type
_entity.pdbx_description
1 polymer ?
#
loop_
_entity_poly.entity_id
_entity_poly.type
_entity_poly.pdbx_seq_one_letter_code
_entity_poly.pdbx_strand_id
1 'polypeptide(L)'
;MMLTLPLAGCLGGEEVEPEAPAPTVWDFERPELTWYHMPGAVDAWGNDSLVLEGRNAPFHAMGTYYGIGMSTFEPTMGITESQTLFMSS
;
A
#
# COMPACT_ATOMS: atom_id res chain seq x y z
N MET A 1 -18.84 -24.96 60.95
CA MET A 1 -18.06 -23.83 60.40
C MET A 1 -17.64 -24.22 58.99
N MET A 2 -18.46 -23.91 58.00
CA MET A 2 -18.12 -24.08 56.58
C MET A 2 -17.41 -22.81 56.11
N LEU A 3 -16.14 -22.92 55.70
CA LEU A 3 -15.45 -21.85 54.98
C LEU A 3 -15.89 -21.89 53.51
N THR A 4 -16.67 -20.89 53.11
CA THR A 4 -16.85 -20.55 51.69
C THR A 4 -15.70 -19.63 51.28
N LEU A 5 -14.78 -20.11 50.44
CA LEU A 5 -13.79 -19.26 49.78
C LEU A 5 -14.48 -18.58 48.59
N PRO A 6 -14.41 -17.24 48.45
CA PRO A 6 -14.87 -16.59 47.23
C PRO A 6 -13.86 -16.93 46.12
N LEU A 7 -14.29 -17.73 45.14
CA LEU A 7 -13.58 -17.95 43.89
C LEU A 7 -13.75 -16.71 42.99
N ALA A 8 -13.36 -15.53 43.47
CA ALA A 8 -13.24 -14.33 42.66
C ALA A 8 -11.87 -14.36 41.97
N GLY A 9 -11.65 -15.39 41.17
CA GLY A 9 -10.58 -15.38 40.19
C GLY A 9 -10.88 -14.27 39.20
N CYS A 10 -9.89 -13.42 38.97
CA CYS A 10 -9.88 -12.42 37.91
C CYS A 10 -10.03 -13.13 36.55
N LEU A 11 -11.26 -13.44 36.17
CA LEU A 11 -11.65 -13.82 34.82
C LEU A 11 -11.90 -12.53 34.01
N GLY A 12 -11.04 -11.52 34.20
CA GLY A 12 -10.90 -10.47 33.22
C GLY A 12 -10.31 -11.17 32.01
N GLY A 13 -11.16 -11.53 31.06
CA GLY A 13 -10.69 -11.92 29.74
C GLY A 13 -9.78 -10.80 29.30
N GLU A 14 -8.50 -11.11 29.15
CA GLU A 14 -7.58 -10.21 28.47
C GLU A 14 -8.25 -9.90 27.15
N GLU A 15 -8.73 -8.66 26.98
CA GLU A 15 -9.22 -8.20 25.70
C GLU A 15 -8.02 -8.31 24.77
N VAL A 16 -8.01 -9.38 23.98
CA VAL A 16 -6.97 -9.61 22.98
C VAL A 16 -7.07 -8.43 22.04
N GLU A 17 -6.16 -7.49 22.21
CA GLU A 17 -6.05 -6.34 21.34
C GLU A 17 -5.87 -6.89 19.92
N PRO A 18 -6.72 -6.51 18.96
CA PRO A 18 -6.64 -7.06 17.63
C PRO A 18 -5.25 -6.77 17.07
N GLU A 19 -4.57 -7.84 16.64
CA GLU A 19 -3.24 -7.72 16.03
C GLU A 19 -3.32 -6.74 14.86
N ALA A 20 -2.40 -5.77 14.84
CA ALA A 20 -2.36 -4.77 13.79
C ALA A 20 -2.26 -5.49 12.42
N PRO A 21 -3.00 -5.02 11.40
CA PRO A 21 -2.91 -5.61 10.07
C PRO A 21 -1.45 -5.56 9.60
N ALA A 22 -1.03 -6.62 8.89
CA ALA A 22 0.31 -6.68 8.32
C ALA A 22 0.58 -5.44 7.47
N PRO A 23 1.80 -4.87 7.51
CA PRO A 23 2.15 -3.71 6.70
C PRO A 23 1.97 -4.04 5.22
N THR A 24 1.18 -3.23 4.54
CA THR A 24 0.97 -3.30 3.09
C THR A 24 1.69 -2.12 2.42
N VAL A 25 2.00 -2.27 1.13
CA VAL A 25 2.55 -1.16 0.32
C VAL A 25 1.50 -0.12 -0.05
N TRP A 26 0.23 -0.40 0.24
CA TRP A 26 -0.91 0.48 0.00
C TRP A 26 -1.24 1.30 1.26
N ASP A 27 -0.22 1.92 1.86
CA ASP A 27 -0.30 2.67 3.12
C ASP A 27 -0.72 4.15 2.94
N PHE A 28 -1.28 4.48 1.78
CA PHE A 28 -1.65 5.83 1.38
C PHE A 28 -3.05 5.89 0.77
N GLU A 29 -3.62 7.09 0.69
CA GLU A 29 -4.92 7.32 0.05
C GLU A 29 -4.79 7.25 -1.47
N ARG A 30 -5.60 6.41 -2.13
CA ARG A 30 -5.64 6.33 -3.60
C ARG A 30 -6.24 7.60 -4.19
N PRO A 31 -5.54 8.32 -5.08
CA PRO A 31 -6.15 9.43 -5.82
C PRO A 31 -7.28 8.94 -6.74
N GLU A 32 -8.38 9.70 -6.82
CA GLU A 32 -9.59 9.29 -7.55
C GLU A 32 -9.37 8.96 -9.04
N LEU A 33 -8.45 9.67 -9.69
CA LEU A 33 -8.16 9.53 -11.12
C LEU A 33 -6.93 8.67 -11.40
N THR A 34 -6.44 7.92 -10.42
CA THR A 34 -5.26 7.06 -10.55
C THR A 34 -5.66 5.59 -10.47
N TRP A 35 -5.17 4.80 -11.43
CA TRP A 35 -5.39 3.36 -11.48
C TRP A 35 -4.06 2.62 -11.51
N TYR A 36 -3.88 1.70 -10.56
CA TYR A 36 -2.71 0.83 -10.46
C TYR A 36 -3.08 -0.54 -11.05
N HIS A 37 -2.34 -1.01 -12.04
CA HIS A 37 -2.65 -2.28 -12.70
C HIS A 37 -1.41 -3.12 -13.02
N MET A 38 -1.62 -4.43 -13.09
CA MET A 38 -0.65 -5.41 -13.60
C MET A 38 -0.79 -5.55 -15.13
N PRO A 39 0.12 -6.29 -15.80
CA PRO A 39 -0.08 -6.66 -17.20
C PRO A 39 -1.45 -7.31 -17.43
N GLY A 40 -2.13 -6.92 -18.50
CA GLY A 40 -3.47 -7.42 -18.81
C GLY A 40 -4.62 -6.71 -18.09
N ALA A 41 -4.41 -5.47 -17.62
CA ALA A 41 -5.46 -4.64 -17.01
C ALA A 41 -6.06 -5.22 -15.72
N VAL A 42 -5.27 -6.00 -14.98
CA VAL A 42 -5.69 -6.56 -13.69
C VAL A 42 -5.43 -5.52 -12.59
N ASP A 43 -6.44 -5.19 -11.79
CA ASP A 43 -6.30 -4.23 -10.68
C ASP A 43 -5.26 -4.71 -9.67
N ALA A 44 -4.30 -3.83 -9.36
CA ALA A 44 -3.24 -4.11 -8.39
C ALA A 44 -3.57 -3.55 -7.00
N TRP A 45 -4.54 -2.63 -6.90
CA TRP A 45 -4.83 -1.92 -5.66
C TRP A 45 -5.34 -2.86 -4.56
N GLY A 46 -4.70 -2.83 -3.38
CA GLY A 46 -5.08 -3.67 -2.24
C GLY A 46 -4.76 -5.16 -2.43
N ASN A 47 -3.97 -5.53 -3.45
CA ASN A 47 -3.57 -6.91 -3.67
C ASN A 47 -2.32 -7.25 -2.84
N ASP A 48 -2.53 -7.72 -1.61
CA ASP A 48 -1.46 -8.11 -0.69
C ASP A 48 -0.83 -9.48 -1.02
N SER A 49 -1.38 -10.22 -2.00
CA SER A 49 -0.79 -11.45 -2.52
C SER A 49 0.46 -11.21 -3.37
N LEU A 50 0.70 -9.96 -3.78
CA LEU A 50 1.84 -9.58 -4.60
C LEU A 50 3.03 -9.23 -3.71
N VAL A 51 4.19 -9.85 -3.96
CA VAL A 51 5.43 -9.54 -3.25
C VAL A 51 6.02 -8.24 -3.82
N LEU A 52 5.54 -7.10 -3.33
CA LEU A 52 6.01 -5.76 -3.69
C LEU A 52 7.05 -5.26 -2.68
N GLU A 53 8.24 -5.87 -2.71
CA GLU A 53 9.30 -5.58 -1.75
C GLU A 53 10.60 -5.12 -2.42
N GLY A 54 11.48 -4.51 -1.62
CA GLY A 54 12.81 -4.07 -2.05
C GLY A 54 12.74 -3.08 -3.21
N ARG A 55 13.30 -3.46 -4.36
CA ARG A 55 13.33 -2.61 -5.57
C ARG A 55 12.01 -2.53 -6.32
N ASN A 56 11.08 -3.44 -6.04
CA ASN A 56 9.75 -3.46 -6.65
C ASN A 56 8.69 -2.87 -5.71
N ALA A 57 9.07 -2.42 -4.51
CA ALA A 57 8.17 -1.73 -3.61
C ALA A 57 7.76 -0.39 -4.25
N PRO A 58 6.46 -0.14 -4.45
CA PRO A 58 6.00 1.15 -4.92
C PRO A 58 6.23 2.20 -3.83
N PHE A 59 6.58 3.41 -4.25
CA PHE A 59 6.66 4.57 -3.38
C PHE A 59 5.65 5.60 -3.86
N HIS A 60 4.79 6.07 -2.96
CA HIS A 60 3.86 7.13 -3.30
C HIS A 60 4.63 8.44 -3.54
N ALA A 61 4.50 8.99 -4.75
CA ALA A 61 5.08 10.27 -5.14
C ALA A 61 4.09 11.07 -5.99
N MET A 62 4.00 12.37 -5.75
CA MET A 62 3.15 13.30 -6.48
C MET A 62 3.99 14.43 -7.07
N GLY A 63 3.82 14.72 -8.35
CA GLY A 63 4.56 15.76 -9.04
C GLY A 63 3.82 16.26 -10.28
N THR A 64 4.05 17.51 -10.65
CA THR A 64 3.55 18.08 -11.89
C THR A 64 4.68 18.12 -12.90
N TYR A 65 4.44 17.56 -14.09
CA TYR A 65 5.40 17.57 -15.18
C TYR A 65 4.78 18.21 -16.41
N TYR A 66 5.59 18.97 -17.14
CA TYR A 66 5.19 19.60 -18.39
C TYR A 66 5.92 18.92 -19.55
N GLY A 67 5.18 18.16 -20.34
CA GLY A 67 5.66 17.63 -21.61
C GLY A 67 5.34 18.59 -22.75
N ILE A 68 6.35 19.01 -23.51
CA ILE A 68 6.17 19.66 -24.82
C ILE A 68 5.79 18.58 -25.84
N GLY A 69 4.53 18.14 -25.78
CA GLY A 69 4.00 17.07 -26.61
C GLY A 69 3.95 17.48 -28.08
N MET A 70 4.80 16.84 -28.90
CA MET A 70 4.58 16.77 -30.36
C MET A 70 3.81 15.50 -30.75
N SER A 71 3.61 14.55 -29.83
CA SER A 71 2.92 13.28 -30.06
C SER A 71 1.60 13.23 -29.27
N THR A 72 0.58 12.60 -29.85
CA THR A 72 -0.76 12.39 -29.26
C THR A 72 -0.83 11.15 -28.37
N PHE A 73 0.30 10.48 -28.13
CA PHE A 73 0.35 9.30 -27.27
C PHE A 73 0.56 9.69 -25.81
N GLU A 74 0.00 8.88 -24.92
CA GLU A 74 0.22 8.98 -23.47
C GLU A 74 1.73 8.89 -23.21
N PRO A 75 2.38 9.95 -22.69
CA PRO A 75 3.82 9.94 -22.49
C PRO A 75 4.17 8.84 -21.49
N THR A 76 5.05 7.93 -21.89
CA THR A 76 5.60 6.92 -20.99
C THR A 76 6.61 7.61 -20.08
N MET A 77 6.34 7.61 -18.78
CA MET A 77 7.22 8.17 -17.75
C MET A 77 7.90 7.05 -16.97
N GLY A 78 9.18 7.23 -16.64
CA GLY A 78 9.92 6.30 -15.80
C GLY A 78 11.05 6.99 -15.04
N ILE A 79 11.39 6.49 -13.85
CA ILE A 79 12.51 6.99 -13.04
C ILE A 79 13.61 5.93 -13.06
N THR A 80 14.83 6.37 -13.39
CA THR A 80 16.02 5.50 -13.40
C THR A 80 16.65 5.36 -12.01
N GLU A 81 17.57 4.41 -11.86
CA GLU A 81 18.35 4.23 -10.62
C GLU A 81 19.09 5.51 -10.19
N SER A 82 19.52 6.34 -11.15
CA SER A 82 20.16 7.64 -10.89
C SER A 82 19.15 8.75 -10.59
N GLN A 83 17.92 8.41 -10.21
CA GLN A 83 16.83 9.34 -9.87
C GLN A 83 16.48 10.31 -11.00
N THR A 84 16.80 9.95 -12.24
CA THR A 84 16.48 10.77 -13.41
C THR A 84 15.13 10.33 -13.95
N LEU A 85 14.21 11.28 -14.04
CA LEU A 85 12.91 11.11 -14.68
C LEU A 85 13.07 11.21 -16.19
N PHE A 86 12.65 10.18 -16.90
CA PHE A 86 12.57 10.12 -18.34
C PHE A 86 11.11 10.17 -18.78
N MET A 87 10.87 10.95 -19.82
CA MET A 87 9.59 11.02 -20.52
C MET A 87 9.84 10.79 -21.99
N SER A 88 9.11 9.84 -22.57
CA SER A 88 9.14 9.56 -24.01
C SER A 88 7.72 9.62 -24.57
N SER A 89 7.58 10.14 -25.79
CA SER A 89 6.30 10.29 -26.51
C SER A 89 6.38 9.69 -27.90
#